data_AF-A0A848WI95-F1
#
_entry.id   AF-A0A848WI95-F1
#
_cell.length_a   1.000
_cell.length_b   1.000
_cell.length_c   1.000
_cell.angle_alpha   90.00
_cell.angle_beta   90.00
_cell.angle_gamma   90.00
#
_symmetry.space_group_name_H-M   'P 1'
#
loop_
_entity.id
_entity.type
_entity.pdbx_description
1 polymer ?
#
loop_
_entity_poly.entity_id
_entity_poly.type
_entity_poly.pdbx_seq_one_letter_code
_entity_poly.pdbx_strand_id
1 'polypeptide(L)'
;MALPVRDQVKYWGIATVAFLVIMWALGNVILPFVLGAAIAYCLDPIADRLERLGASRAVATGLITFFAILAFVIAALLIVPLLVRQASDLIASAPMIVSNLQAFLTERFPDLGDANSTIRRSLSSIGETIQSRGDELLETLLASFSGVLNAVVLFVIVPVVAFYLLYDWDNLIAKVDGLVPRDHA
;
A
#
# COMPACT_ATOMS: atom_id res chain seq x y z
N MET A 1 -14.67 15.44 42.69
CA MET A 1 -13.43 16.06 43.20
C MET A 1 -12.39 15.93 42.10
N ALA A 2 -12.01 17.04 41.47
CA ALA A 2 -11.02 17.02 40.39
C ALA A 2 -9.64 16.65 40.96
N LEU A 3 -8.96 15.70 40.33
CA LEU A 3 -7.62 15.28 40.73
C LEU A 3 -6.63 16.47 40.67
N PRO A 4 -5.60 16.52 41.52
CA PRO A 4 -4.56 17.54 41.44
C PRO A 4 -3.96 17.59 40.03
N VAL A 5 -3.68 18.79 39.50
CA VAL A 5 -3.16 18.99 38.13
C VAL A 5 -1.90 18.16 37.86
N ARG A 6 -1.05 17.96 38.87
CA ARG A 6 0.14 17.09 38.80
C ARG A 6 -0.20 15.62 38.52
N ASP A 7 -1.27 15.10 39.13
CA ASP A 7 -1.70 13.72 38.95
C ASP A 7 -2.40 13.57 37.59
N GLN A 8 -3.20 14.55 37.17
CA GLN A 8 -3.75 14.60 35.81
C GLN A 8 -2.64 14.57 34.76
N VAL A 9 -1.60 15.40 34.88
CA VAL A 9 -0.50 15.44 33.92
C VAL A 9 0.26 14.10 33.88
N LYS A 10 0.44 13.43 35.03
CA LYS A 10 1.03 12.08 35.07
C LYS A 10 0.16 11.06 34.35
N TYR A 11 -1.13 10.97 34.66
CA TYR A 11 -2.02 9.98 34.04
C TYR A 11 -2.19 10.23 32.54
N TRP A 12 -2.41 11.49 32.14
CA TRP A 12 -2.48 11.85 30.73
C TRP A 12 -1.16 11.64 30.00
N GLY A 13 -0.02 11.97 30.62
CA GLY A 13 1.29 11.71 30.04
C GLY A 13 1.55 10.21 29.82
N ILE A 14 1.23 9.37 30.80
CA ILE A 14 1.33 7.91 30.68
C ILE A 14 0.37 7.39 29.60
N ALA A 15 -0.88 7.88 29.59
CA ALA A 15 -1.87 7.50 28.59
C ALA A 15 -1.43 7.89 27.17
N THR A 16 -0.88 9.08 26.97
CA THR A 16 -0.35 9.53 25.67
C THR A 16 0.83 8.69 25.22
N VAL A 17 1.79 8.40 26.10
CA VAL A 17 2.93 7.55 25.75
C VAL A 17 2.47 6.13 25.40
N ALA A 18 1.57 5.55 26.20
CA ALA A 18 0.99 4.24 25.91
C ALA A 18 0.24 4.23 24.57
N PHE A 19 -0.56 5.26 24.29
CA PHE A 19 -1.26 5.42 23.01
C PHE A 19 -0.29 5.50 21.82
N LEU A 20 0.78 6.28 21.91
CA LEU A 20 1.79 6.40 20.86
C LEU A 20 2.53 5.08 20.61
N VAL A 21 2.88 4.33 21.67
CA VAL A 21 3.52 3.01 21.56
C VAL A 21 2.57 2.01 20.90
N ILE A 22 1.29 2.02 21.27
CA ILE A 22 0.28 1.17 20.64
C ILE A 22 0.10 1.53 19.16
N MET A 23 -0.02 2.82 18.83
CA MET A 23 -0.11 3.30 17.44
C MET A 23 1.11 2.90 16.62
N TRP A 24 2.31 2.98 17.18
CA TRP A 24 3.54 2.57 16.52
C TRP A 24 3.58 1.06 16.27
N ALA A 25 3.17 0.24 17.26
CA ALA A 25 3.09 -1.21 17.11
C ALA A 25 2.01 -1.65 16.11
N LEU A 26 0.88 -0.92 16.05
CA LEU A 26 -0.23 -1.23 15.14
C LEU A 26 -0.07 -0.61 13.74
N GLY A 27 0.94 0.21 13.47
CA GLY A 27 1.04 0.97 12.21
C GLY A 27 0.88 0.11 10.94
N ASN A 28 1.55 -1.03 10.87
CA ASN A 28 1.43 -1.96 9.74
C ASN A 28 0.05 -2.66 9.68
N VAL A 29 -0.62 -2.86 10.81
CA VAL A 29 -1.92 -3.54 10.89
C VAL A 29 -3.06 -2.56 10.58
N ILE A 30 -2.88 -1.27 10.87
CA ILE A 30 -3.86 -0.21 10.62
C ILE A 30 -3.86 0.24 9.16
N LEU A 31 -2.73 0.14 8.46
CA LEU A 31 -2.58 0.49 7.05
C LEU A 31 -3.73 0.01 6.15
N PRO A 32 -4.15 -1.28 6.17
CA PRO A 32 -5.26 -1.74 5.35
C PRO A 32 -6.60 -1.09 5.70
N PHE A 33 -6.81 -0.75 6.97
CA PHE A 33 -8.02 -0.07 7.42
C PHE A 33 -8.07 1.37 6.95
N VAL A 34 -6.94 2.08 7.01
CA VAL A 34 -6.85 3.47 6.52
C VAL A 34 -7.04 3.53 5.02
N LEU A 35 -6.39 2.63 4.27
CA LEU A 35 -6.57 2.53 2.82
C LEU A 35 -8.01 2.16 2.47
N GLY A 36 -8.58 1.18 3.17
CA GLY A 36 -9.98 0.79 2.98
C GLY A 36 -10.95 1.91 3.29
N ALA A 37 -10.71 2.68 4.35
CA ALA A 37 -11.51 3.86 4.70
C ALA A 37 -11.41 4.97 3.64
N ALA A 38 -10.21 5.23 3.11
CA ALA A 38 -10.02 6.22 2.04
C ALA A 38 -10.77 5.82 0.76
N ILE A 39 -10.74 4.53 0.43
CA ILE A 39 -11.51 3.97 -0.69
C ILE A 39 -13.01 4.08 -0.42
N ALA A 40 -13.49 3.66 0.76
CA ALA A 40 -14.89 3.76 1.15
C ALA A 40 -15.40 5.20 1.05
N TYR A 41 -14.68 6.16 1.60
CA TYR A 41 -15.01 7.59 1.50
C TYR A 41 -15.15 8.07 0.05
N CYS A 42 -14.32 7.56 -0.87
CA CYS A 42 -14.39 7.92 -2.28
C CYS A 42 -15.59 7.28 -3.00
N LEU A 43 -16.02 6.08 -2.57
CA LEU A 43 -17.15 5.36 -3.16
C LEU A 43 -18.51 5.75 -2.57
N ASP A 44 -18.54 6.27 -1.34
CA ASP A 44 -19.72 6.74 -0.64
C ASP A 44 -20.63 7.68 -1.46
N PRO A 45 -20.13 8.75 -2.12
CA PRO A 45 -20.98 9.62 -2.95
C PRO A 45 -21.55 8.92 -4.19
N ILE A 46 -20.92 7.84 -4.66
CA ILE A 46 -21.45 7.02 -5.76
C ILE A 46 -22.60 6.17 -5.24
N ALA A 47 -22.50 5.67 -4.00
CA ALA A 47 -23.55 4.91 -3.34
C ALA A 47 -24.81 5.76 -3.09
N ASP A 48 -24.63 6.95 -2.53
CA ASP A 48 -25.71 7.92 -2.30
C ASP A 48 -26.49 8.25 -3.57
N ARG A 49 -25.79 8.37 -4.71
CA ARG A 49 -26.43 8.63 -6.01
C ARG A 49 -27.29 7.46 -6.47
N LEU A 50 -26.87 6.22 -6.16
CA LEU A 50 -27.63 5.01 -6.48
C LEU A 50 -28.86 4.86 -5.58
N GLU A 51 -28.77 5.21 -4.30
CA GLU A 51 -29.91 5.21 -3.38
C GLU A 51 -30.98 6.22 -3.79
N ARG A 52 -30.57 7.42 -4.23
CA ARG A 52 -31.48 8.45 -4.75
C ARG A 52 -32.25 8.03 -6.01
N LEU A 53 -31.80 6.99 -6.71
CA LEU A 53 -32.50 6.43 -7.87
C LEU A 53 -33.59 5.40 -7.48
N GLY A 54 -33.83 5.18 -6.19
CA GLY A 54 -34.96 4.38 -5.67
C GLY A 54 -34.61 2.95 -5.24
N ALA A 55 -33.32 2.61 -5.13
CA ALA A 55 -32.89 1.34 -4.57
C ALA A 55 -33.01 1.35 -3.03
N SER A 56 -33.48 0.25 -2.43
CA SER A 56 -33.43 0.11 -0.97
C SER A 56 -31.97 0.02 -0.53
N ARG A 57 -31.63 0.69 0.58
CA ARG A 57 -30.27 0.78 1.16
C ARG A 57 -29.52 -0.56 1.07
N ALA A 58 -30.13 -1.64 1.58
CA ALA A 58 -29.52 -2.98 1.56
C ALA A 58 -29.20 -3.53 0.15
N VAL A 59 -30.04 -3.23 -0.85
CA VAL A 59 -29.82 -3.66 -2.24
C VAL A 59 -28.78 -2.77 -2.90
N ALA A 60 -28.82 -1.45 -2.68
CA ALA A 60 -27.82 -0.52 -3.19
C ALA A 60 -26.43 -0.89 -2.67
N THR A 61 -26.28 -1.07 -1.35
CA THR A 61 -25.00 -1.44 -0.75
C THR A 61 -24.54 -2.81 -1.19
N GLY A 62 -25.42 -3.81 -1.27
CA GLY A 62 -25.07 -5.16 -1.73
C GLY A 62 -24.59 -5.20 -3.18
N LEU A 63 -25.24 -4.44 -4.07
CA LEU A 63 -24.87 -4.38 -5.49
C LEU A 63 -23.55 -3.64 -5.69
N ILE A 64 -23.38 -2.49 -5.03
CA ILE A 64 -22.14 -1.69 -5.08
C ILE A 64 -20.97 -2.52 -4.55
N THR A 65 -21.18 -3.23 -3.44
CA THR A 65 -20.21 -4.16 -2.87
C THR A 65 -19.80 -5.23 -3.87
N PHE A 66 -20.79 -5.90 -4.48
CA PHE A 66 -20.53 -6.97 -5.41
C PHE A 66 -19.68 -6.47 -6.60
N PHE A 67 -20.05 -5.33 -7.18
CA PHE A 67 -19.30 -4.72 -8.28
C PHE A 67 -17.93 -4.20 -7.84
N ALA A 68 -17.79 -3.66 -6.62
CA ALA A 68 -16.51 -3.21 -6.09
C ALA A 68 -15.54 -4.37 -5.87
N ILE A 69 -16.01 -5.48 -5.28
CA ILE A 69 -15.22 -6.71 -5.13
C ILE A 69 -14.84 -7.27 -6.50
N LEU A 70 -15.80 -7.33 -7.44
CA LEU A 70 -15.55 -7.82 -8.78
C LEU A 70 -14.51 -6.95 -9.51
N ALA A 71 -14.65 -5.62 -9.44
CA ALA A 71 -13.69 -4.68 -10.02
C ALA A 71 -12.31 -4.81 -9.38
N PHE A 72 -12.24 -4.98 -8.07
CA PHE A 72 -10.99 -5.19 -7.36
C PHE A 72 -10.30 -6.50 -7.76
N VAL A 73 -11.03 -7.61 -7.83
CA VAL A 73 -10.50 -8.90 -8.29
C VAL A 73 -10.04 -8.82 -9.74
N ILE A 74 -10.79 -8.15 -10.62
CA ILE A 74 -10.37 -7.92 -12.01
C ILE A 74 -9.10 -7.08 -12.07
N ALA A 75 -9.03 -5.99 -11.31
CA ALA A 75 -7.83 -5.15 -11.20
C ALA A 75 -6.64 -5.96 -10.69
N ALA A 76 -6.83 -6.85 -9.70
CA ALA A 76 -5.82 -7.81 -9.23
C ALA A 76 -5.21 -8.62 -10.38
N LEU A 77 -6.11 -9.28 -11.11
CA LEU A 77 -5.78 -10.24 -12.15
C LEU A 77 -5.16 -9.56 -13.37
N LEU A 78 -5.31 -8.24 -13.50
CA LEU A 78 -4.67 -7.43 -14.54
C LEU A 78 -3.34 -6.83 -14.07
N ILE A 79 -3.32 -6.20 -12.90
CA ILE A 79 -2.18 -5.43 -12.39
C ILE A 79 -1.05 -6.36 -11.96
N VAL A 80 -1.35 -7.46 -11.25
CA VAL A 80 -0.31 -8.39 -10.78
C VAL A 80 0.51 -8.97 -11.93
N PRO A 81 -0.07 -9.59 -12.98
CA PRO A 81 0.73 -10.10 -14.08
C PRO A 81 1.38 -9.00 -14.90
N LEU A 82 0.78 -7.80 -14.98
CA LEU A 82 1.42 -6.65 -15.62
C LEU A 82 2.70 -6.24 -14.88
N LEU A 83 2.68 -6.16 -13.55
CA LEU A 83 3.84 -5.85 -12.73
C LEU A 83 4.93 -6.93 -12.86
N VAL A 84 4.55 -8.20 -12.88
CA VAL A 84 5.50 -9.32 -13.09
C VAL A 84 6.16 -9.20 -14.47
N ARG A 85 5.39 -8.95 -15.54
CA ARG A 85 5.92 -8.72 -16.88
C ARG A 85 6.85 -7.52 -16.92
N GLN A 86 6.46 -6.39 -16.33
CA GLN A 86 7.29 -5.18 -16.27
C GLN A 86 8.61 -5.42 -15.52
N ALA A 87 8.59 -6.19 -14.43
CA ALA A 87 9.80 -6.53 -13.70
C ALA A 87 10.70 -7.48 -14.51
N SER A 88 10.11 -8.45 -15.23
CA SER A 88 10.84 -9.34 -16.14
C SER A 88 11.45 -8.57 -17.31
N ASP A 89 10.71 -7.66 -17.94
CA ASP A 89 11.19 -6.79 -19.02
C ASP A 89 12.34 -5.89 -18.55
N LEU A 90 12.27 -5.39 -17.31
CA LEU A 90 13.33 -4.58 -16.70
C LEU A 90 14.61 -5.40 -16.50
N ILE A 91 14.48 -6.65 -16.05
CA ILE A 91 15.61 -7.57 -15.88
C ILE A 91 16.21 -7.97 -17.23
N ALA A 92 15.37 -8.26 -18.23
CA ALA A 92 15.80 -8.54 -19.60
C ALA A 92 16.54 -7.34 -20.23
N SER A 93 16.11 -6.12 -19.90
CA SER A 93 16.72 -4.88 -20.39
C SER A 93 17.93 -4.40 -19.57
N ALA A 94 18.15 -4.97 -18.37
CA ALA A 94 19.22 -4.55 -17.47
C ALA A 94 20.63 -4.58 -18.09
N PRO A 95 21.03 -5.61 -18.87
CA PRO A 95 22.35 -5.63 -19.52
C PRO A 95 22.54 -4.45 -20.49
N MET A 96 21.49 -4.11 -21.23
CA MET A 96 21.50 -2.97 -22.16
C MET A 96 21.62 -1.64 -21.41
N ILE A 97 20.90 -1.50 -20.29
CA ILE A 97 20.99 -0.31 -19.42
C ILE A 97 22.41 -0.16 -18.87
N VAL A 98 23.02 -1.25 -18.38
CA VAL A 98 24.40 -1.25 -17.88
C VAL A 98 25.41 -0.91 -18.98
N SER A 99 25.25 -1.47 -20.18
CA SER A 99 26.06 -1.14 -21.37
C SER A 99 25.98 0.35 -21.72
N ASN A 100 24.77 0.91 -21.76
CA ASN A 100 24.56 2.33 -22.09
C ASN A 100 25.16 3.24 -21.02
N LEU A 101 25.01 2.87 -19.74
CA LEU A 101 25.61 3.59 -18.63
C LEU A 101 27.14 3.57 -18.71
N GLN A 102 27.72 2.42 -19.05
CA GLN A 102 29.16 2.27 -19.24
C GLN A 102 29.68 3.12 -20.41
N ALA A 103 28.97 3.13 -21.54
CA ALA A 103 29.32 3.96 -22.69
C ALA A 103 29.27 5.45 -22.30
N PHE A 104 28.21 5.90 -21.63
CA PHE A 104 28.06 7.27 -21.15
C PHE A 104 29.17 7.69 -20.18
N LEU A 105 29.53 6.82 -19.24
CA LEU A 105 30.63 7.09 -18.29
C LEU A 105 31.99 7.18 -19.00
N THR A 106 32.23 6.34 -19.99
CA THR A 106 33.49 6.34 -20.77
C THR A 106 33.59 7.58 -21.65
N GLU A 107 32.48 8.06 -22.20
CA GLU A 107 32.42 9.25 -23.03
C GLU A 107 32.57 10.55 -22.22
N ARG A 108 31.96 10.63 -21.03
CA ARG A 108 32.00 11.85 -20.18
C ARG A 108 33.21 11.91 -19.24
N PHE A 109 33.78 10.78 -18.87
CA PHE A 109 34.93 10.68 -17.97
C PHE A 109 35.97 9.70 -18.53
N PRO A 110 36.84 10.17 -19.45
CA PRO A 110 37.85 9.32 -20.10
C PRO A 110 38.80 8.66 -19.09
N ASP A 111 39.08 9.31 -17.97
CA ASP A 111 39.93 8.81 -16.87
C ASP A 111 39.35 7.59 -16.15
N LEU A 112 38.04 7.34 -16.27
CA LEU A 112 37.35 6.16 -15.70
C LEU A 112 37.26 4.99 -16.69
N GLY A 113 37.59 5.23 -17.97
CA GLY A 113 37.55 4.27 -19.08
C GLY A 113 38.71 3.28 -19.10
N ASP A 114 39.68 3.44 -18.22
CA ASP A 114 40.85 2.56 -18.16
C ASP A 114 40.43 1.13 -17.80
N ALA A 115 40.96 0.13 -18.53
CA ALA A 115 40.48 -1.26 -18.50
C ALA A 115 40.60 -1.93 -17.10
N ASN A 116 41.33 -1.30 -16.17
CA ASN A 116 41.54 -1.72 -14.79
C ASN A 116 40.60 -1.04 -13.77
N SER A 117 39.71 -0.14 -14.19
CA SER A 117 38.83 0.55 -13.24
C SER A 117 37.86 -0.44 -12.58
N THR A 118 37.83 -0.45 -11.25
CA THR A 118 36.94 -1.28 -10.43
C THR A 118 35.48 -1.13 -10.87
N ILE A 119 35.12 0.07 -11.34
CA ILE A 119 33.79 0.43 -11.82
C ILE A 119 33.38 -0.41 -13.03
N ARG A 120 34.28 -0.60 -14.01
CA ARG A 120 33.99 -1.40 -15.21
C ARG A 120 33.73 -2.86 -14.88
N ARG A 121 34.53 -3.46 -14.00
CA ARG A 121 34.35 -4.85 -13.54
C ARG A 121 33.10 -5.03 -12.69
N SER A 122 32.81 -4.07 -11.79
CA SER A 122 31.60 -4.11 -10.98
C SER A 122 30.36 -4.03 -11.87
N LEU A 123 30.30 -3.10 -12.83
CA LEU A 123 29.19 -2.98 -13.76
C LEU A 123 29.01 -4.25 -14.62
N SER A 124 30.08 -4.81 -15.17
CA SER A 124 29.99 -6.05 -15.94
C SER A 124 29.51 -7.23 -15.09
N SER A 125 30.03 -7.37 -13.86
CA SER A 125 29.62 -8.43 -12.94
C SER A 125 28.14 -8.30 -12.51
N ILE A 126 27.64 -7.08 -12.34
CA ILE A 126 26.23 -6.82 -12.04
C ILE A 126 25.36 -7.19 -13.24
N GLY A 127 25.74 -6.77 -14.45
CA GLY A 127 25.02 -7.13 -15.68
C GLY A 127 24.96 -8.63 -15.90
N GLU A 128 26.08 -9.33 -15.71
CA GLU A 128 26.19 -10.78 -15.86
C GLU A 128 25.42 -11.55 -14.76
N THR A 129 25.41 -11.05 -13.52
CA THR A 129 24.62 -11.64 -12.43
C THR A 129 23.13 -11.46 -12.65
N ILE A 130 22.69 -10.28 -13.09
CA ILE A 130 21.28 -10.02 -13.43
C ILE A 130 20.86 -10.82 -14.66
N GLN A 131 21.74 -11.01 -15.66
CA GLN A 131 21.42 -11.80 -16.84
C GLN A 131 21.34 -13.31 -16.55
N SER A 132 22.26 -13.83 -15.74
CA SER A 132 22.34 -15.27 -15.43
C SER A 132 21.37 -15.73 -14.35
N ARG A 133 20.96 -14.83 -13.45
CA ARG A 133 20.09 -15.14 -12.31
C ARG A 133 18.86 -14.24 -12.21
N GLY A 134 18.56 -13.45 -13.23
CA GLY A 134 17.46 -12.48 -13.19
C GLY A 134 16.11 -13.11 -12.89
N ASP A 135 15.81 -14.22 -13.56
CA ASP A 135 14.57 -14.98 -13.35
C ASP A 135 14.54 -15.64 -11.97
N GLU A 136 15.67 -16.22 -11.53
CA GLU A 136 15.80 -16.83 -10.19
C GLU A 136 15.69 -15.77 -9.08
N LEU A 137 16.20 -14.56 -9.29
CA LEU A 137 16.08 -13.43 -8.38
C LEU A 137 14.64 -12.94 -8.30
N LEU A 138 13.94 -12.84 -9.43
CA LEU A 138 12.49 -12.55 -9.48
C LEU A 138 11.69 -13.60 -8.72
N GLU A 139 11.93 -14.87 -9.02
CA GLU A 139 11.29 -15.98 -8.33
C GLU A 139 11.60 -15.97 -6.83
N THR A 140 12.83 -15.69 -6.42
CA THR A 140 13.22 -15.62 -5.01
C THR A 140 12.59 -14.41 -4.29
N LEU A 141 12.45 -13.27 -4.96
CA LEU A 141 11.76 -12.10 -4.42
C LEU A 141 10.25 -12.35 -4.28
N LEU A 142 9.63 -13.00 -5.26
CA LEU A 142 8.23 -13.42 -5.22
C LEU A 142 8.01 -14.59 -4.23
N ALA A 143 8.98 -15.47 -4.06
CA ALA A 143 8.93 -16.60 -3.14
C ALA A 143 9.43 -16.23 -1.74
N SER A 144 9.90 -15.00 -1.52
CA SER A 144 10.21 -14.48 -0.18
C SER A 144 8.90 -14.37 0.60
N PHE A 145 8.55 -15.49 1.25
CA PHE A 145 7.27 -15.80 1.87
C PHE A 145 6.74 -14.70 2.79
N SER A 146 7.60 -13.87 3.40
CA SER A 146 7.17 -12.78 4.27
C SER A 146 6.62 -11.57 3.53
N GLY A 147 7.22 -11.18 2.40
CA GLY A 147 6.83 -9.99 1.63
C GLY A 147 5.58 -10.25 0.80
N VAL A 148 5.51 -11.39 0.12
CA VAL A 148 4.35 -11.77 -0.70
C VAL A 148 3.15 -12.13 0.15
N LEU A 149 3.32 -12.81 1.29
CA LEU A 149 2.20 -13.07 2.19
C LEU A 149 1.61 -11.76 2.71
N ASN A 150 2.44 -10.79 3.14
CA ASN A 150 1.94 -9.49 3.59
C ASN A 150 1.26 -8.71 2.45
N ALA A 151 1.82 -8.74 1.25
CA ALA A 151 1.21 -8.13 0.08
C ALA A 151 -0.14 -8.78 -0.26
N VAL A 152 -0.24 -10.11 -0.27
CA VAL A 152 -1.48 -10.86 -0.51
C VAL A 152 -2.50 -10.60 0.60
N VAL A 153 -2.06 -10.56 1.85
CA VAL A 153 -2.92 -10.23 3.00
C VAL A 153 -3.47 -8.81 2.87
N LEU A 154 -2.63 -7.81 2.59
CA LEU A 154 -3.08 -6.44 2.30
C LEU A 154 -4.02 -6.42 1.10
N PHE A 155 -3.68 -7.16 0.06
CA PHE A 155 -4.46 -7.27 -1.17
C PHE A 155 -5.86 -7.84 -0.93
N VAL A 156 -6.01 -8.78 0.02
CA VAL A 156 -7.31 -9.37 0.37
C VAL A 156 -8.05 -8.57 1.44
N ILE A 157 -7.34 -8.02 2.44
CA ILE A 157 -7.94 -7.31 3.56
C ILE A 157 -8.39 -5.91 3.15
N VAL A 158 -7.60 -5.13 2.41
CA VAL A 158 -7.96 -3.75 2.01
C VAL A 158 -9.34 -3.68 1.35
N PRO A 159 -9.69 -4.52 0.36
CA PRO A 159 -11.01 -4.52 -0.28
C PRO A 159 -12.11 -4.97 0.66
N VAL A 160 -11.85 -5.99 1.48
CA VAL A 160 -12.83 -6.51 2.44
C VAL A 160 -13.16 -5.44 3.47
N VAL A 161 -12.16 -4.73 3.97
CA VAL A 161 -12.33 -3.62 4.92
C VAL A 161 -12.96 -2.41 4.24
N ALA A 162 -12.54 -2.04 3.02
CA ALA A 162 -13.18 -0.99 2.23
C ALA A 162 -14.67 -1.26 2.03
N PHE A 163 -15.03 -2.51 1.72
CA PHE A 163 -16.41 -2.96 1.65
C PHE A 163 -17.14 -2.77 2.98
N TYR A 164 -16.59 -3.33 4.06
CA TYR A 164 -17.26 -3.28 5.36
C TYR A 164 -17.47 -1.84 5.84
N LEU A 165 -16.46 -0.99 5.64
CA LEU A 165 -16.54 0.42 5.98
C LEU A 165 -17.53 1.17 5.10
N LEU A 166 -17.60 0.90 3.79
CA LEU A 166 -18.60 1.48 2.92
C LEU A 166 -20.02 1.04 3.32
N TYR A 167 -20.19 -0.21 3.75
CA TYR A 167 -21.49 -0.74 4.14
C TYR A 167 -22.04 -0.10 5.42
N ASP A 168 -21.19 0.10 6.42
CA ASP A 168 -21.59 0.67 7.71
C ASP A 168 -21.25 2.17 7.83
N TRP A 169 -20.83 2.81 6.73
CA TRP A 169 -20.25 4.16 6.71
C TRP A 169 -21.13 5.19 7.42
N ASP A 170 -22.40 5.26 7.06
CA ASP A 170 -23.36 6.19 7.65
C ASP A 170 -23.63 5.95 9.14
N ASN A 171 -23.73 4.68 9.57
CA ASN A 171 -23.92 4.37 10.99
C ASN A 171 -22.66 4.69 11.80
N LEU A 172 -21.50 4.49 11.20
CA LEU A 172 -20.20 4.79 11.81
C LEU A 172 -20.06 6.31 11.98
N ILE A 173 -20.34 7.10 10.94
CA ILE A 173 -20.37 8.58 11.02
C ILE A 173 -21.42 9.04 12.03
N ALA A 174 -22.64 8.52 12.00
CA ALA A 174 -23.69 8.93 12.95
C ALA A 174 -23.32 8.69 14.42
N LYS A 175 -22.61 7.59 14.72
CA LYS A 175 -22.08 7.31 16.06
C LYS A 175 -20.92 8.24 16.42
N VAL A 176 -20.01 8.50 15.48
CA VAL A 176 -18.90 9.44 15.67
C VAL A 176 -19.43 10.85 15.95
N ASP A 177 -20.41 11.31 15.17
CA ASP A 177 -21.10 12.58 15.37
C ASP A 177 -21.86 12.63 16.71
N GLY A 178 -22.39 11.50 17.16
CA GLY A 178 -23.06 11.38 18.46
C GLY A 178 -22.13 11.39 19.67
N LEU A 179 -20.84 11.11 19.49
CA LEU A 179 -19.81 11.15 20.54
C LEU A 179 -19.23 12.55 20.74
N VAL A 180 -19.43 13.46 19.78
CA VAL A 180 -19.04 14.87 19.93
C VAL A 180 -20.10 15.56 20.78
N PRO A 181 -19.77 16.02 22.01
CA PRO A 181 -20.71 16.78 22.83
C PRO A 181 -21.07 18.06 22.07
N ARG A 182 -22.35 18.19 21.71
CA ARG A 182 -22.89 19.32 20.93
C ARG A 182 -22.87 20.66 21.67
N ASP A 183 -22.30 20.72 22.88
CA ASP A 183 -22.35 21.90 23.73
C ASP A 183 -21.46 23.07 23.25
N HIS A 184 -20.60 22.86 22.25
CA HIS A 184 -19.73 23.92 21.67
C HIS A 184 -19.72 23.92 20.12
N ALA A 185 -20.88 23.76 19.48
CA ALA A 185 -21.05 24.06 18.05
C ALA A 185 -21.58 25.48 17.84
#